data_AF-A0A4R9B5Q5-F1
#
_entry.id   AF-A0A4R9B5Q5-F1
#
_cell.length_a   1.000
_cell.length_b   1.000
_cell.length_c   1.000
_cell.angle_alpha   90.00
_cell.angle_beta   90.00
_cell.angle_gamma   90.00
#
_symmetry.space_group_name_H-M   'P 1'
#
loop_
_entity.id
_entity.type
_entity.pdbx_description
1 polymer ?
#
loop_
_entity_poly.entity_id
_entity_poly.type
_entity_poly.pdbx_seq_one_letter_code
_entity_poly.pdbx_strand_id
1 'polypeptide(L)'
;FDQAKIIIPALVGTGYPGDKLYLVDGNLADYSKDFAPGLIAGSKGTLPGLDVGTLGDFTERLLEVDPTLKDFSYAAESYDSVMLIALAAYAANDVSGAKIADFLRQVSGGEGEGEKVSDFKAAAKALADGKQVNYDGFSGPVTFDENGDPTEATIGVYEYKADNTYKRIN
;
A
#
# COMPACT_ATOMS: atom_id res chain seq x y z
N PHE A 1 4.08 15.46 -4.98
CA PHE A 1 5.19 16.41 -4.78
C PHE A 1 5.26 17.38 -5.95
N ASP A 2 4.84 18.63 -5.78
CA ASP A 2 4.75 19.59 -6.90
C ASP A 2 6.11 20.03 -7.46
N GLN A 3 7.21 19.81 -6.75
CA GLN A 3 8.56 20.15 -7.23
C GLN A 3 8.91 19.41 -8.53
N ALA A 4 8.41 18.19 -8.71
CA ALA A 4 8.64 17.40 -9.93
C ALA A 4 8.09 18.11 -11.17
N LYS A 5 6.99 18.87 -11.04
CA LYS A 5 6.41 19.67 -12.14
C LYS A 5 7.35 20.76 -12.64
N ILE A 6 8.29 21.21 -11.81
CA ILE A 6 9.26 22.26 -12.14
C ILE A 6 10.60 21.63 -12.55
N ILE A 7 11.08 20.67 -11.76
CA ILE A 7 12.43 20.09 -11.94
C ILE A 7 12.51 19.23 -13.21
N ILE A 8 11.49 18.42 -13.50
CA ILE A 8 11.52 17.50 -14.64
C ILE A 8 11.60 18.26 -15.97
N PRO A 9 10.74 19.26 -16.26
CA PRO A 9 10.86 20.03 -17.49
C PRO A 9 12.18 20.81 -17.59
N ALA A 10 12.68 21.34 -16.48
CA ALA A 10 13.96 22.05 -16.47
C ALA A 10 15.12 21.10 -16.83
N LEU A 11 15.17 19.91 -16.23
CA LEU A 11 16.18 18.89 -16.47
C LEU A 11 16.12 18.35 -17.90
N VAL A 12 14.92 18.00 -18.39
CA VAL A 12 14.76 17.56 -19.79
C VAL A 12 15.11 18.69 -20.76
N GLY A 13 14.78 19.93 -20.40
CA GLY A 13 15.13 21.14 -21.15
C GLY A 13 16.64 21.40 -21.26
N THR A 14 17.46 20.89 -20.34
CA THR A 14 18.93 20.91 -20.50
C THR A 14 19.47 19.82 -21.42
N GLY A 15 18.60 18.98 -21.99
CA GLY A 15 18.95 17.87 -22.88
C GLY A 15 19.05 16.51 -22.20
N TYR A 16 18.67 16.37 -20.92
CA TYR A 16 18.58 15.06 -20.30
C TYR A 16 17.43 14.25 -20.92
N PRO A 17 17.63 12.97 -21.29
CA PRO A 17 16.59 12.17 -21.92
C PRO A 17 15.45 11.84 -20.94
N GLY A 18 14.24 12.30 -21.28
CA GLY A 18 13.05 12.14 -20.43
C GLY A 18 12.68 10.68 -20.16
N ASP A 19 12.90 9.77 -21.11
CA ASP A 19 12.67 8.33 -20.99
C ASP A 19 13.67 7.61 -20.05
N LYS A 20 14.73 8.30 -19.61
CA LYS A 20 15.72 7.79 -18.64
C LYS A 20 15.46 8.26 -17.21
N LEU A 21 14.32 8.86 -16.95
CA LEU A 21 13.92 9.17 -15.58
C LEU A 21 13.39 7.91 -14.89
N TYR A 22 13.69 7.81 -13.59
CA TYR A 22 13.09 6.82 -12.70
C TYR A 22 12.49 7.55 -11.50
N LEU A 23 11.17 7.49 -11.39
CA LEU A 23 10.36 8.17 -10.39
C LEU A 23 10.05 7.23 -9.23
N VAL A 24 9.71 7.79 -8.07
CA VAL A 24 9.43 7.07 -6.83
C VAL A 24 8.23 7.71 -6.14
N ASP A 25 7.36 6.85 -5.61
CA ASP A 25 6.23 7.15 -4.74
C ASP A 25 5.63 8.54 -5.02
N GLY A 26 5.86 9.52 -4.13
CA GLY A 26 5.23 10.84 -4.23
C GLY A 26 5.56 11.70 -5.46
N ASN A 27 6.49 11.30 -6.32
CA ASN A 27 6.70 11.95 -7.62
C ASN A 27 6.25 11.11 -8.83
N LEU A 28 5.79 9.87 -8.66
CA LEU A 28 5.02 9.17 -9.68
C LEU A 28 3.57 9.72 -9.67
N ALA A 29 3.18 10.47 -10.70
CA ALA A 29 1.87 11.13 -10.76
C ALA A 29 1.40 11.32 -12.21
N ASP A 30 0.12 11.60 -12.40
CA ASP A 30 -0.41 11.97 -13.71
C ASP A 30 0.05 13.39 -14.06
N TYR A 31 0.95 13.49 -15.05
CA TYR A 31 1.47 14.76 -15.53
C TYR A 31 0.86 15.19 -16.88
N SER A 32 -0.22 14.56 -17.33
CA SER A 32 -0.87 14.86 -18.61
C SER A 32 -1.34 16.31 -18.75
N LYS A 33 -1.59 16.98 -17.61
CA LYS A 33 -1.98 18.39 -17.54
C LYS A 33 -0.81 19.35 -17.30
N ASP A 34 0.33 18.83 -16.88
CA ASP A 34 1.48 19.63 -16.46
C ASP A 34 2.58 19.66 -17.54
N PHE A 35 2.75 18.57 -18.30
CA PHE A 35 3.85 18.40 -19.25
C PHE A 35 3.37 18.38 -20.71
N ALA A 36 4.24 18.83 -21.61
CA ALA A 36 4.04 18.61 -23.04
C ALA A 36 3.95 17.09 -23.33
N PRO A 37 3.05 16.63 -24.22
CA PRO A 37 2.94 15.22 -24.57
C PRO A 37 4.30 14.63 -24.98
N GLY A 38 4.63 13.46 -24.43
CA GLY A 38 5.87 12.75 -24.73
C GLY A 38 7.10 13.20 -23.92
N LEU A 39 7.02 14.24 -23.08
CA LEU A 39 8.16 14.76 -22.32
C LEU A 39 8.88 13.66 -21.53
N ILE A 40 8.12 12.73 -20.94
CA ILE A 40 8.65 11.65 -20.10
C ILE A 40 8.17 10.26 -20.54
N ALA A 41 7.68 10.11 -21.77
CA ALA A 41 7.21 8.83 -22.26
C ALA A 41 8.31 7.75 -22.19
N GLY A 42 7.97 6.56 -21.69
CA GLY A 42 8.91 5.46 -21.48
C GLY A 42 9.72 5.54 -20.19
N SER A 43 9.69 6.67 -19.47
CA SER A 43 10.23 6.73 -18.11
C SER A 43 9.45 5.81 -17.17
N LYS A 44 10.09 5.40 -16.08
CA LYS A 44 9.52 4.44 -15.14
C LYS A 44 9.41 5.02 -13.76
N GLY A 45 8.66 4.35 -12.89
CA GLY A 45 8.76 4.61 -11.48
C GLY A 45 8.10 3.54 -10.65
N THR A 46 8.24 3.66 -9.33
CA THR A 46 7.68 2.71 -8.37
C THR A 46 6.68 3.39 -7.47
N LEU A 47 5.61 2.68 -7.13
CA LEU A 47 4.62 3.11 -6.14
C LEU A 47 4.27 1.91 -5.26
N PRO A 48 4.22 2.07 -3.94
CA PRO A 48 3.70 1.02 -3.08
C PRO A 48 2.23 0.77 -3.34
N GLY A 49 1.82 -0.48 -3.17
CA GLY A 49 0.46 -0.89 -3.42
C GLY A 49 0.37 -2.09 -4.35
N LEU A 50 -0.71 -2.83 -4.14
CA LEU A 50 -1.07 -3.97 -4.95
C LEU A 50 -1.65 -3.55 -6.30
N ASP A 51 -1.78 -4.54 -7.19
CA ASP A 51 -2.58 -4.35 -8.38
C ASP A 51 -4.05 -4.20 -7.95
N VAL A 52 -4.66 -3.06 -8.23
CA VAL A 52 -6.08 -2.82 -7.88
C VAL A 52 -7.01 -3.84 -8.53
N GLY A 53 -6.61 -4.45 -9.64
CA GLY A 53 -7.34 -5.55 -10.28
C GLY A 53 -7.36 -6.84 -9.47
N THR A 54 -6.48 -6.99 -8.47
CA THR A 54 -6.41 -8.19 -7.61
C THR A 54 -7.09 -8.00 -6.26
N LEU A 55 -7.62 -6.80 -5.96
CA LEU A 55 -8.20 -6.46 -4.66
C LEU A 55 -9.68 -6.83 -4.49
N GLY A 56 -10.26 -7.56 -5.44
CA GLY A 56 -11.66 -8.00 -5.37
C GLY A 56 -12.64 -6.83 -5.25
N ASP A 57 -13.58 -6.92 -4.31
CA ASP A 57 -14.61 -5.90 -4.04
C ASP A 57 -14.10 -4.73 -3.16
N PHE A 58 -12.84 -4.75 -2.72
CA PHE A 58 -12.31 -3.75 -1.79
C PHE A 58 -12.37 -2.33 -2.37
N THR A 59 -11.97 -2.16 -3.63
CA THR A 59 -12.00 -0.85 -4.31
C THR A 59 -13.44 -0.38 -4.54
N GLU A 60 -14.37 -1.29 -4.79
CA GLU A 60 -15.80 -0.98 -4.89
C GLU A 60 -16.34 -0.45 -3.56
N ARG A 61 -16.00 -1.11 -2.44
CA ARG A 61 -16.38 -0.66 -1.08
C ARG A 61 -15.80 0.71 -0.72
N LEU A 62 -14.58 1.02 -1.17
CA LEU A 62 -14.00 2.36 -0.99
C LEU A 62 -14.78 3.42 -1.79
N LEU A 63 -15.22 3.08 -3.01
CA LEU A 63 -16.03 3.97 -3.85
C LEU A 63 -17.45 4.17 -3.31
N GLU A 64 -17.99 3.26 -2.50
CA GLU A 64 -19.24 3.50 -1.76
C GLU A 64 -19.09 4.61 -0.70
N VAL A 65 -17.88 4.77 -0.13
CA VAL A 65 -17.57 5.82 0.85
C VAL A 65 -17.27 7.14 0.15
N ASP A 66 -16.42 7.12 -0.89
CA ASP A 66 -16.12 8.28 -1.73
C ASP A 66 -16.16 7.88 -3.22
N PRO A 67 -17.27 8.15 -3.91
CA PRO A 67 -17.42 7.86 -5.34
C PRO A 67 -16.47 8.66 -6.25
N THR A 68 -15.79 9.67 -5.69
CA THR A 68 -14.86 10.53 -6.43
C THR A 68 -13.39 10.12 -6.27
N LEU A 69 -13.11 9.07 -5.48
CA LEU A 69 -11.77 8.52 -5.29
C LEU A 69 -11.19 8.03 -6.63
N LYS A 70 -9.95 8.44 -6.90
CA LYS A 70 -9.23 8.12 -8.15
C LYS A 70 -7.89 7.44 -7.93
N ASP A 71 -7.43 7.44 -6.69
CA ASP A 71 -6.13 6.92 -6.30
C ASP A 71 -6.35 5.99 -5.11
N PHE A 72 -5.83 4.78 -5.22
CA PHE A 72 -5.96 3.71 -4.23
C PHE A 72 -4.61 3.36 -3.59
N SER A 73 -3.59 4.17 -3.82
CA SER A 73 -2.26 3.98 -3.23
C SER A 73 -2.37 3.88 -1.71
N TYR A 74 -1.72 2.87 -1.13
CA TYR A 74 -1.75 2.54 0.30
C TYR A 74 -3.12 2.22 0.90
N ALA A 75 -4.19 2.10 0.10
CA ALA A 75 -5.53 1.91 0.65
C ALA A 75 -5.67 0.56 1.38
N ALA A 76 -5.10 -0.51 0.81
CA ALA A 76 -5.12 -1.84 1.40
C ALA A 76 -4.27 -1.89 2.68
N GLU A 77 -3.07 -1.30 2.65
CA GLU A 77 -2.15 -1.20 3.77
C GLU A 77 -2.75 -0.40 4.93
N SER A 78 -3.46 0.69 4.61
CA SER A 78 -4.14 1.52 5.61
C SER A 78 -5.29 0.77 6.28
N TYR A 79 -6.06 -0.01 5.50
CA TYR A 79 -7.12 -0.85 6.04
C TYR A 79 -6.56 -1.94 6.95
N ASP A 80 -5.53 -2.65 6.49
CA ASP A 80 -4.91 -3.74 7.25
C ASP A 80 -4.21 -3.22 8.52
N SER A 81 -3.66 -2.01 8.49
CA SER A 81 -3.11 -1.35 9.69
C SER A 81 -4.19 -1.15 10.77
N VAL A 82 -5.38 -0.69 10.38
CA VAL A 82 -6.51 -0.53 11.31
C VAL A 82 -6.99 -1.88 11.83
N MET A 83 -7.01 -2.90 10.97
CA MET A 83 -7.36 -4.26 11.35
C MET A 83 -6.38 -4.84 12.37
N LEU A 84 -5.07 -4.70 12.15
CA LEU A 84 -4.03 -5.12 13.10
C LEU A 84 -4.18 -4.43 14.44
N ILE A 85 -4.38 -3.11 14.46
CA ILE A 85 -4.61 -2.34 15.70
C ILE A 85 -5.84 -2.87 16.44
N ALA A 86 -6.95 -3.12 15.73
CA ALA A 86 -8.17 -3.62 16.32
C ALA A 86 -8.02 -5.04 16.88
N LEU A 87 -7.34 -5.93 16.16
CA LEU A 87 -7.08 -7.31 16.59
C LEU A 87 -6.12 -7.36 17.77
N ALA A 88 -5.06 -6.55 17.78
CA ALA A 88 -4.13 -6.45 18.89
C ALA A 88 -4.84 -5.92 20.15
N ALA A 89 -5.68 -4.88 20.02
CA ALA A 89 -6.49 -4.38 21.12
C ALA A 89 -7.47 -5.45 21.65
N TYR A 90 -8.09 -6.22 20.76
CA TYR A 90 -8.97 -7.32 21.11
C TYR A 90 -8.24 -8.43 21.87
N ALA A 91 -7.07 -8.86 21.37
CA ALA A 91 -6.24 -9.88 22.00
C ALA A 91 -5.71 -9.42 23.37
N ALA A 92 -5.32 -8.16 23.48
CA ALA A 92 -4.84 -7.56 24.74
C ALA A 92 -5.97 -7.32 25.75
N ASN A 93 -7.21 -7.27 25.30
CA ASN A 93 -8.36 -6.76 26.07
C ASN A 93 -8.05 -5.37 26.68
N ASP A 94 -7.36 -4.52 25.92
CA ASP A 94 -6.85 -3.22 26.32
C ASP A 94 -6.63 -2.34 25.08
N VAL A 95 -6.90 -1.04 25.19
CA VAL A 95 -6.81 -0.07 24.07
C VAL A 95 -5.68 0.93 24.23
N SER A 96 -4.82 0.76 25.24
CA SER A 96 -3.62 1.57 25.42
C SER A 96 -2.57 1.22 24.37
N GLY A 97 -1.86 2.23 23.87
CA GLY A 97 -0.86 2.05 22.82
C GLY A 97 0.24 1.04 23.19
N ALA A 98 0.64 1.00 24.47
CA ALA A 98 1.62 0.03 24.94
C ALA A 98 1.10 -1.42 24.83
N LYS A 99 -0.17 -1.65 25.21
CA LYS A 99 -0.77 -2.99 25.11
C LYS A 99 -1.07 -3.41 23.69
N ILE A 100 -1.46 -2.48 22.82
CA ILE A 100 -1.59 -2.75 21.39
C ILE A 100 -0.23 -3.17 20.82
N ALA A 101 0.84 -2.42 21.12
CA ALA A 101 2.18 -2.71 20.64
C ALA A 101 2.68 -4.11 21.08
N ASP A 102 2.43 -4.50 22.34
CA ASP A 102 2.78 -5.82 22.89
C ASP A 102 2.17 -6.98 22.07
N PHE A 103 1.04 -6.77 21.38
CA PHE A 103 0.26 -7.82 20.73
C PHE A 103 0.30 -7.77 19.19
N LEU A 104 0.88 -6.71 18.58
CA LEU A 104 0.93 -6.57 17.12
C LEU A 104 1.63 -7.75 16.45
N ARG A 105 2.80 -8.17 16.96
CA ARG A 105 3.54 -9.33 16.44
C ARG A 105 2.74 -10.63 16.58
N GLN A 106 2.02 -10.80 17.68
CA GLN A 106 1.19 -11.99 17.87
C GLN A 106 0.08 -12.08 16.82
N VAL A 107 -0.68 -11.00 16.60
CA VAL A 107 -1.84 -11.04 15.69
C VAL A 107 -1.47 -11.03 14.21
N SER A 108 -0.26 -10.55 13.88
CA SER A 108 0.29 -10.59 12.52
C SER A 108 0.92 -11.94 12.16
N GLY A 109 0.95 -12.92 13.07
CA GLY A 109 1.68 -14.18 12.87
C GLY A 109 3.21 -14.07 12.98
N GLY A 110 3.72 -12.97 13.58
CA GLY A 110 5.14 -12.77 13.88
C GLY A 110 5.63 -13.55 15.10
N GLU A 111 4.71 -14.21 15.81
CA GLU A 111 4.98 -15.10 16.93
C GLU A 111 4.17 -16.39 16.80
N GLY A 112 4.88 -17.53 16.89
CA GLY A 112 4.25 -18.86 16.86
C GLY A 112 3.66 -19.22 15.49
N GLU A 113 2.74 -20.18 15.50
CA GLU A 113 2.06 -20.69 14.30
C GLU A 113 0.57 -20.31 14.35
N GLY A 114 0.27 -19.08 13.95
CA GLY A 114 -1.11 -18.57 13.91
C GLY A 114 -1.93 -19.13 12.76
N GLU A 115 -3.23 -19.34 13.00
CA GLU A 115 -4.20 -19.67 11.94
C GLU A 115 -4.34 -18.47 10.99
N LYS A 116 -4.17 -18.69 9.68
CA LYS A 116 -4.37 -17.63 8.68
C LYS A 116 -5.83 -17.17 8.66
N VAL A 117 -6.03 -15.87 8.83
CA VAL A 117 -7.36 -15.22 8.85
C VAL A 117 -7.31 -13.92 8.08
N SER A 118 -8.38 -13.58 7.35
CA SER A 118 -8.43 -12.38 6.49
C SER A 118 -9.52 -11.38 6.88
N ASP A 119 -10.36 -11.71 7.86
CA ASP A 119 -11.41 -10.82 8.36
C ASP A 119 -11.48 -10.79 9.89
N PHE A 120 -12.03 -9.70 10.42
CA PHE A 120 -12.05 -9.43 11.85
C PHE A 120 -12.88 -10.45 12.61
N LYS A 121 -13.99 -10.92 12.05
CA LYS A 121 -14.93 -11.81 12.74
C LYS A 121 -14.30 -13.19 12.93
N ALA A 122 -13.64 -13.71 11.90
CA ALA A 122 -12.90 -14.96 11.97
C ALA A 122 -11.73 -14.86 12.97
N ALA A 123 -10.94 -13.79 12.88
CA ALA A 123 -9.80 -13.56 13.76
C ALA A 123 -10.23 -13.40 15.23
N ALA A 124 -11.23 -12.57 15.52
CA ALA A 124 -11.76 -12.39 16.87
C ALA A 124 -12.32 -13.69 17.45
N LYS A 125 -12.99 -14.50 16.63
CA LYS A 125 -13.46 -15.82 17.05
C LYS A 125 -12.29 -16.74 17.42
N ALA A 126 -11.25 -16.82 16.58
CA ALA A 126 -10.08 -17.66 16.85
C ALA A 126 -9.37 -17.22 18.15
N LEU A 127 -9.19 -15.91 18.35
CA LEU A 127 -8.63 -15.34 19.57
C LEU A 127 -9.49 -15.67 20.81
N ALA A 128 -10.82 -15.57 20.70
CA ALA A 128 -11.74 -15.93 21.79
C ALA A 128 -11.70 -17.42 22.14
N ASP A 129 -11.44 -18.29 21.16
CA ASP A 129 -11.24 -19.73 21.35
C ASP A 129 -9.83 -20.06 21.90
N GLY A 130 -8.99 -19.05 22.17
CA GLY A 130 -7.63 -19.19 22.72
C GLY A 130 -6.58 -19.57 21.68
N LYS A 131 -6.87 -19.41 20.38
CA LYS A 131 -5.92 -19.68 19.29
C LYS A 131 -5.08 -18.45 18.97
N GLN A 132 -3.92 -18.69 18.37
CA GLN A 132 -3.13 -17.65 17.71
C GLN A 132 -3.64 -17.41 16.28
N VAL A 133 -3.46 -16.19 15.79
CA VAL A 133 -3.89 -15.77 14.46
C VAL A 133 -2.72 -15.22 13.67
N ASN A 134 -2.76 -15.41 12.37
CA ASN A 134 -1.89 -14.76 11.40
C ASN A 134 -2.80 -13.98 10.46
N TYR A 135 -2.98 -12.68 10.73
CA TYR A 135 -3.80 -11.82 9.89
C TYR A 135 -3.12 -11.59 8.53
N ASP A 136 -3.83 -11.91 7.46
CA ASP A 136 -3.39 -11.83 6.07
C ASP A 136 -4.52 -11.12 5.29
N GLY A 137 -4.35 -9.80 5.13
CA GLY A 137 -5.41 -8.88 4.73
C GLY A 137 -5.40 -8.53 3.25
N PHE A 138 -5.94 -7.37 2.89
CA PHE A 138 -5.99 -6.94 1.49
C PHE A 138 -4.61 -6.62 0.93
N SER A 139 -3.69 -6.12 1.74
CA SER A 139 -2.30 -5.80 1.37
C SER A 139 -1.40 -7.04 1.26
N GLY A 140 -1.92 -8.21 1.62
CA GLY A 140 -1.20 -9.48 1.68
C GLY A 140 -0.63 -9.76 3.07
N PRO A 141 0.44 -10.57 3.16
CA PRO A 141 1.07 -10.89 4.43
C PRO A 141 1.60 -9.64 5.13
N VAL A 142 1.18 -9.42 6.37
CA VAL A 142 1.59 -8.29 7.21
C VAL A 142 2.33 -8.74 8.46
N THR A 143 3.04 -9.87 8.37
CA THR A 143 3.81 -10.45 9.47
C THR A 143 4.92 -9.52 9.93
N PHE A 144 4.97 -9.24 11.23
CA PHE A 144 6.04 -8.44 11.85
C PHE A 144 7.20 -9.31 12.34
N ASP A 145 8.42 -8.87 12.06
CA ASP A 145 9.64 -9.48 12.55
C ASP A 145 9.91 -9.13 14.04
N GLU A 146 11.08 -9.53 14.57
CA GLU A 146 11.48 -9.26 15.96
C GLU A 146 11.66 -7.76 16.27
N ASN A 147 11.86 -6.92 15.25
CA ASN A 147 11.99 -5.46 15.37
C ASN A 147 10.65 -4.74 15.23
N GLY A 148 9.59 -5.45 14.82
CA GLY A 148 8.29 -4.87 14.53
C GLY A 148 8.14 -4.39 13.08
N ASP A 149 9.04 -4.80 12.19
CA ASP A 149 9.00 -4.44 10.77
C ASP A 149 8.17 -5.46 9.97
N PRO A 150 7.33 -5.02 9.01
CA PRO A 150 6.66 -5.93 8.08
C PRO A 150 7.68 -6.69 7.23
N THR A 151 7.52 -8.01 7.13
CA THR A 151 8.46 -8.89 6.43
C THR A 151 8.26 -8.93 4.92
N GLU A 152 7.10 -8.50 4.44
CA GLU A 152 6.72 -8.53 3.03
C GLU A 152 6.06 -7.21 2.64
N ALA A 153 6.28 -6.79 1.39
CA ALA A 153 5.65 -5.62 0.80
C ALA A 153 5.60 -5.79 -0.72
N THR A 154 4.53 -5.28 -1.34
CA THR A 154 4.42 -5.26 -2.81
C THR A 154 4.67 -3.86 -3.34
N ILE A 155 5.57 -3.78 -4.32
CA ILE A 155 5.88 -2.54 -5.04
C ILE A 155 5.50 -2.72 -6.51
N GLY A 156 4.62 -1.84 -7.00
CA GLY A 156 4.30 -1.75 -8.41
C GLY A 156 5.40 -0.99 -9.16
N VAL A 157 5.73 -1.46 -10.36
CA VAL A 157 6.56 -0.78 -11.35
C VAL A 157 5.65 -0.26 -12.43
N TYR A 158 5.81 1.01 -12.76
CA TYR A 158 4.97 1.75 -13.69
C TYR A 158 5.81 2.33 -14.81
N GLU A 159 5.19 2.50 -15.98
CA GLU A 159 5.79 3.14 -17.15
C GLU A 159 4.88 4.24 -17.69
N TYR A 160 5.47 5.39 -18.00
CA TYR A 160 4.76 6.53 -18.57
C TYR A 160 4.44 6.33 -20.05
N LYS A 161 3.19 6.61 -20.41
CA LYS A 161 2.68 6.63 -21.79
C LYS A 161 3.00 7.96 -22.46
N ALA A 162 2.70 8.04 -23.76
CA ALA A 162 2.88 9.26 -24.57
C ALA A 162 2.08 10.47 -24.06
N ASP A 163 0.98 10.24 -23.33
CA ASP A 163 0.14 11.27 -22.72
C ASP A 163 0.65 11.72 -21.34
N ASN A 164 1.81 11.23 -20.87
CA ASN A 164 2.37 11.45 -19.54
C ASN A 164 1.50 10.98 -18.37
N THR A 165 0.50 10.12 -18.63
CA THR A 165 -0.07 9.24 -17.60
C THR A 165 0.76 7.96 -17.52
N TYR A 166 0.55 7.13 -16.52
CA TYR A 166 1.35 5.91 -16.29
C TYR A 166 0.45 4.67 -16.15
N LYS A 167 1.03 3.49 -16.39
CA LYS A 167 0.38 2.19 -16.15
C LYS A 167 1.33 1.23 -15.47
N ARG A 168 0.81 0.30 -14.67
CA ARG A 168 1.59 -0.78 -14.06
C ARG A 168 2.11 -1.74 -15.14
N ILE A 169 3.31 -2.28 -14.95
CA ILE A 169 3.98 -3.19 -15.90
C ILE A 169 4.48 -4.50 -15.27
N ASN A 170 4.21 -4.73 -13.98
CA ASN A 170 4.53 -5.97 -13.26
C ASN A 170 3.35 -6.49 -12.43
#